data_AF-A0A833P3J2-F1
#
_entry.id   AF-A0A833P3J2-F1
#
_cell.length_a   1.000
_cell.length_b   1.000
_cell.length_c   1.000
_cell.angle_alpha   90.00
_cell.angle_beta   90.00
_cell.angle_gamma   90.00
#
_symmetry.space_group_name_H-M   'P 1'
#
loop_
_entity.id
_entity.type
_entity.pdbx_description
1 polymer ?
#
loop_
_entity_poly.entity_id
_entity_poly.type
_entity_poly.pdbx_seq_one_letter_code
_entity_poly.pdbx_strand_id
1 'polypeptide(L)'
;MANNIFEQIKKINEYGKEFWRARDLYKLLGYTEYGKFSPAIERGKKACENSGQEVNLHFAHVSEPQKSRNQYGEIQGQVIEDYKLSRYACYLIAQNGDPRKEEIALAQTYFAIQTRKQEVHELQIEDSKRVYLRGEMKEHNKNLAKAAKEAGVINYANFQDFGYMGLYGGIMKN
;
A
#
# COMPACT_ATOMS: atom_id res chain seq x y z
N MET A 1 6.30 -7.59 -17.70
CA MET A 1 5.70 -6.71 -16.66
C MET A 1 4.45 -7.40 -16.17
N ALA A 2 4.37 -7.62 -14.86
CA ALA A 2 3.54 -8.64 -14.24
C ALA A 2 2.05 -8.43 -14.53
N ASN A 3 1.44 -9.45 -15.14
CA ASN A 3 0.01 -9.55 -15.38
C ASN A 3 -0.67 -9.82 -14.03
N ASN A 4 -0.73 -8.80 -13.17
CA ASN A 4 -1.32 -8.92 -11.84
C ASN A 4 -2.82 -9.25 -12.00
N ILE A 5 -3.26 -10.36 -11.42
CA ILE A 5 -4.62 -10.90 -11.48
C ILE A 5 -5.65 -9.82 -11.11
N PHE A 6 -5.31 -8.94 -10.15
CA PHE A 6 -6.19 -7.86 -9.74
C PHE A 6 -6.32 -6.79 -10.83
N GLU A 7 -5.27 -6.47 -11.60
CA GLU A 7 -5.38 -5.45 -12.65
C GLU A 7 -6.31 -5.87 -13.80
N GLN A 8 -6.42 -7.16 -14.08
CA GLN A 8 -7.19 -7.69 -15.21
C GLN A 8 -8.70 -7.46 -15.07
N ILE A 9 -9.22 -7.49 -13.84
CA ILE A 9 -10.65 -7.32 -13.54
C ILE A 9 -10.98 -5.99 -12.87
N LYS A 10 -10.03 -5.04 -12.92
CA LYS A 10 -10.24 -3.68 -12.42
C LYS A 10 -11.34 -3.00 -13.23
N LYS A 11 -12.30 -2.42 -12.52
CA LYS A 11 -13.34 -1.56 -13.08
C LYS A 11 -13.17 -0.15 -12.54
N ILE A 12 -13.67 0.84 -13.27
CA ILE A 12 -13.68 2.24 -12.86
C ILE A 12 -15.13 2.67 -12.78
N ASN A 13 -15.51 3.34 -11.69
CA ASN A 13 -16.86 3.86 -11.53
C ASN A 13 -17.02 5.24 -12.18
N GLU A 14 -18.23 5.79 -12.14
CA GLU A 14 -18.57 7.12 -12.68
C GLU A 14 -17.76 8.28 -12.06
N TYR A 15 -17.16 8.08 -10.89
CA TYR A 15 -16.30 9.05 -10.20
C TYR A 15 -14.81 8.86 -10.47
N GLY A 16 -14.43 7.98 -11.42
CA GLY A 16 -13.02 7.69 -11.73
C GLY A 16 -12.31 6.84 -10.68
N LYS A 17 -13.02 6.28 -9.69
CA LYS A 17 -12.44 5.41 -8.66
C LYS A 17 -12.44 3.94 -9.11
N GLU A 18 -11.35 3.26 -8.84
CA GLU A 18 -11.21 1.83 -9.12
C GLU A 18 -12.01 0.96 -8.13
N PHE A 19 -12.59 -0.12 -8.65
CA PHE A 19 -13.28 -1.13 -7.85
C PHE A 19 -13.24 -2.50 -8.54
N TRP A 20 -13.54 -3.53 -7.77
CA TRP A 20 -13.63 -4.92 -8.21
C TRP A 20 -14.95 -5.54 -7.81
N ARG A 21 -15.41 -6.55 -8.55
CA ARG A 21 -16.58 -7.34 -8.15
C ARG A 21 -16.13 -8.64 -7.51
N ALA A 22 -16.72 -9.00 -6.38
CA ALA A 22 -16.40 -10.27 -5.72
C ALA A 22 -16.74 -11.47 -6.62
N ARG A 23 -17.78 -11.34 -7.45
CA ARG A 23 -18.16 -12.31 -8.50
C ARG A 23 -17.12 -12.52 -9.60
N ASP A 24 -16.29 -11.52 -9.89
CA ASP A 24 -15.20 -11.67 -10.85
C ASP A 24 -13.96 -12.24 -10.15
N LEU A 25 -13.74 -11.81 -8.91
CA LEU A 25 -12.55 -12.14 -8.13
C LEU A 25 -12.49 -13.62 -7.72
N TYR A 26 -13.61 -14.26 -7.35
CA TYR A 26 -13.57 -15.62 -6.80
C TYR A 26 -12.95 -16.65 -7.75
N LYS A 27 -13.26 -16.56 -9.04
CA LYS A 27 -12.71 -17.49 -10.05
C LYS A 27 -11.21 -17.32 -10.20
N LEU A 28 -10.74 -16.07 -10.20
CA LEU A 28 -9.32 -15.77 -10.32
C LEU A 28 -8.52 -16.20 -9.10
N LEU A 29 -9.15 -16.29 -7.92
CA LEU A 29 -8.53 -16.81 -6.70
C LEU A 29 -8.72 -18.34 -6.55
N GLY A 30 -9.08 -19.04 -7.63
CA GLY A 30 -9.16 -20.51 -7.66
C GLY A 30 -10.38 -21.10 -6.93
N TYR A 31 -11.42 -20.31 -6.67
CA TYR A 31 -12.67 -20.83 -6.09
C TYR A 31 -13.62 -21.29 -7.20
N THR A 32 -14.13 -22.52 -7.07
CA THR A 32 -15.06 -23.11 -8.04
C THR A 32 -16.46 -22.53 -7.95
N GLU A 33 -16.86 -22.11 -6.75
CA GLU A 33 -18.21 -21.62 -6.45
C GLU A 33 -18.11 -20.40 -5.53
N TYR A 34 -19.03 -19.45 -5.72
CA TYR A 34 -19.08 -18.23 -4.92
C TYR A 34 -19.32 -18.51 -3.43
N GLY A 35 -20.13 -19.51 -3.08
CA GLY A 35 -20.38 -19.88 -1.67
C GLY A 35 -19.12 -20.34 -0.93
N LYS A 36 -18.17 -20.97 -1.62
CA LYS A 36 -16.86 -21.36 -1.06
C LYS A 36 -15.92 -20.16 -0.90
N PHE A 37 -16.22 -19.05 -1.57
CA PHE A 37 -15.47 -17.82 -1.50
C PHE A 37 -15.95 -16.89 -0.36
N SER A 38 -17.22 -16.97 0.03
CA SER A 38 -17.77 -16.17 1.15
C SER A 38 -16.92 -16.22 2.42
N PRO A 39 -16.39 -17.38 2.88
CA PRO A 39 -15.49 -17.40 4.04
C PRO A 39 -14.21 -16.58 3.88
N ALA A 40 -13.67 -16.46 2.66
CA ALA A 40 -12.49 -15.62 2.39
C ALA A 40 -12.85 -14.13 2.45
N ILE A 41 -14.05 -13.75 1.98
CA ILE A 41 -14.58 -12.40 2.12
C ILE A 41 -14.71 -12.04 3.60
N GLU A 42 -15.32 -12.92 4.42
CA GLU A 42 -15.51 -12.66 5.85
C GLU A 42 -14.19 -12.55 6.61
N ARG A 43 -13.19 -13.37 6.30
CA ARG A 43 -11.85 -13.21 6.86
C ARG A 43 -11.21 -11.88 6.44
N GLY A 44 -11.40 -11.47 5.19
CA GLY A 44 -10.96 -10.16 4.70
C GLY A 44 -11.60 -8.99 5.44
N LYS A 45 -12.93 -9.03 5.66
CA LYS A 45 -13.64 -8.01 6.46
C LYS A 45 -13.13 -7.95 7.89
N LYS A 46 -12.94 -9.10 8.54
CA LYS A 46 -12.40 -9.17 9.91
C LYS A 46 -10.98 -8.61 9.99
N ALA A 47 -10.14 -8.89 9.01
CA ALA A 47 -8.80 -8.29 8.93
C ALA A 47 -8.86 -6.77 8.73
N CYS A 48 -9.80 -6.27 7.93
CA CYS A 48 -10.04 -4.84 7.71
C CYS A 48 -10.42 -4.13 9.02
N GLU A 49 -11.41 -4.69 9.74
CA GLU A 49 -11.87 -4.18 11.04
C GLU A 49 -10.73 -4.19 12.07
N ASN A 50 -10.00 -5.31 12.19
CA ASN A 50 -8.87 -5.43 13.11
C ASN A 50 -7.71 -4.46 12.79
N SER A 51 -7.63 -3.97 11.55
CA SER A 51 -6.66 -2.96 11.12
C SER A 51 -7.14 -1.52 11.35
N GLY A 52 -8.29 -1.34 12.02
CA GLY A 52 -8.90 -0.04 12.31
C GLY A 52 -9.53 0.65 11.10
N GLN A 53 -9.77 -0.09 10.01
CA GLN A 53 -10.38 0.45 8.78
C GLN A 53 -11.89 0.20 8.77
N GLU A 54 -12.66 1.15 8.23
CA GLU A 54 -14.11 1.01 8.09
C GLU A 54 -14.47 0.02 6.98
N VAL A 55 -15.03 -1.13 7.36
CA VAL A 55 -15.35 -2.23 6.43
C VAL A 55 -16.23 -1.77 5.27
N ASN A 56 -17.21 -0.89 5.50
CA ASN A 56 -18.14 -0.42 4.47
C ASN A 56 -17.47 0.43 3.37
N LEU A 57 -16.34 1.08 3.67
CA LEU A 57 -15.57 1.83 2.66
C LEU A 57 -14.83 0.88 1.70
N HIS A 58 -14.59 -0.36 2.12
CA HIS A 58 -13.78 -1.32 1.38
C HIS A 58 -14.58 -2.49 0.80
N PHE A 59 -15.67 -2.89 1.45
CA PHE A 59 -16.55 -4.01 1.11
C PHE A 59 -18.00 -3.52 0.96
N ALA A 60 -18.27 -2.77 -0.11
CA ALA A 60 -19.60 -2.24 -0.35
C ALA A 60 -20.53 -3.35 -0.87
N HIS A 61 -21.49 -3.77 -0.04
CA HIS A 61 -22.49 -4.76 -0.43
C HIS A 61 -23.36 -4.23 -1.58
N VAL A 62 -23.53 -5.04 -2.61
CA VAL A 62 -24.40 -4.72 -3.74
C VAL A 62 -25.24 -5.93 -4.10
N SER A 63 -26.50 -5.67 -4.42
CA SER A 63 -27.43 -6.69 -4.86
C SER A 63 -27.74 -6.45 -6.33
N GLU A 64 -27.50 -7.44 -7.18
CA GLU A 64 -27.87 -7.35 -8.60
C GLU A 64 -29.03 -8.30 -8.91
N PRO A 65 -30.10 -7.80 -9.58
CA PRO A 65 -31.13 -8.67 -10.13
C PRO A 65 -30.52 -9.50 -11.26
N GLN A 66 -30.43 -10.81 -11.09
CA GLN A 66 -30.03 -11.72 -12.13
C GLN A 66 -31.22 -12.58 -12.57
N LYS A 67 -31.35 -12.77 -13.88
CA LYS A 67 -32.31 -13.72 -14.44
C LYS A 67 -31.61 -15.07 -14.50
N SER A 68 -32.07 -16.03 -13.70
CA SER A 68 -31.59 -17.41 -13.75
C SER A 68 -32.63 -18.27 -14.45
N ARG A 69 -32.17 -19.22 -15.27
CA ARG A 69 -33.03 -20.17 -15.98
C ARG A 69 -32.97 -21.51 -15.26
N ASN A 70 -34.10 -22.04 -14.84
CA ASN A 70 -34.13 -23.36 -14.22
C ASN A 70 -33.99 -24.47 -15.29
N GLN A 71 -33.85 -25.72 -14.84
CA GLN A 71 -33.75 -26.92 -15.69
C GLN A 71 -34.97 -27.14 -16.62
N TYR A 72 -36.07 -26.42 -16.40
CA TYR A 72 -37.30 -26.46 -17.19
C TYR A 72 -37.42 -25.26 -18.15
N GLY A 73 -36.41 -24.38 -18.21
CA GLY A 73 -36.40 -23.23 -19.11
C GLY A 73 -37.12 -21.98 -18.59
N GLU A 74 -37.68 -22.03 -17.37
CA GLU A 74 -38.36 -20.90 -16.75
C GLU A 74 -37.34 -19.88 -16.24
N ILE A 75 -37.63 -18.60 -16.46
CA ILE A 75 -36.77 -17.49 -16.04
C ILE A 75 -37.31 -16.92 -14.74
N GLN A 76 -36.59 -17.15 -13.64
CA GLN A 76 -36.89 -16.54 -12.35
C GLN A 76 -35.88 -15.43 -12.06
N GLY A 77 -36.38 -14.26 -11.66
CA GLY A 77 -35.53 -13.18 -11.16
C GLY A 77 -35.03 -13.55 -9.77
N GLN A 78 -33.72 -13.74 -9.64
CA GLN A 78 -33.06 -13.94 -8.36
C GLN A 78 -32.22 -12.70 -8.05
N VAL A 79 -32.38 -12.15 -6.85
CA VAL A 79 -31.46 -11.13 -6.35
C VAL A 79 -30.23 -11.86 -5.84
N ILE A 80 -29.08 -11.52 -6.41
CA ILE A 80 -27.82 -12.20 -6.12
C ILE A 80 -26.91 -11.22 -5.41
N GLU A 81 -26.46 -11.62 -4.20
CA GLU A 81 -25.52 -10.84 -3.41
C GLU A 81 -24.12 -10.84 -4.03
N ASP A 82 -23.50 -9.67 -4.02
CA ASP A 82 -22.14 -9.41 -4.46
C ASP A 82 -21.53 -8.24 -3.65
N TYR A 83 -20.24 -7.98 -3.84
CA TYR A 83 -19.56 -6.83 -3.26
C TYR A 83 -18.80 -6.05 -4.32
N LYS A 84 -18.86 -4.72 -4.21
CA LYS A 84 -17.87 -3.83 -4.80
C LYS A 84 -16.72 -3.71 -3.80
N LEU A 85 -15.56 -4.19 -4.21
CA LEU A 85 -14.36 -4.27 -3.41
C LEU A 85 -13.41 -3.15 -3.80
N SER A 86 -12.84 -2.47 -2.81
CA SER A 86 -11.65 -1.66 -3.03
C SER A 86 -10.43 -2.52 -3.33
N ARG A 87 -9.34 -1.91 -3.83
CA ARG A 87 -8.04 -2.60 -3.98
C ARG A 87 -7.58 -3.21 -2.67
N TYR A 88 -7.71 -2.46 -1.58
CA TYR A 88 -7.35 -2.91 -0.24
C TYR A 88 -8.14 -4.16 0.18
N ALA A 89 -9.46 -4.17 -0.05
CA ALA A 89 -10.28 -5.35 0.23
C ALA A 89 -9.84 -6.58 -0.59
N CYS A 90 -9.52 -6.41 -1.88
CA CYS A 90 -9.02 -7.50 -2.71
C CYS A 90 -7.74 -8.12 -2.13
N TYR A 91 -6.83 -7.28 -1.64
CA TYR A 91 -5.58 -7.74 -1.03
C TYR A 91 -5.82 -8.47 0.29
N LEU A 92 -6.68 -7.95 1.16
CA LEU A 92 -7.02 -8.63 2.42
C LEU A 92 -7.68 -9.98 2.18
N ILE A 93 -8.57 -10.09 1.20
CA ILE A 93 -9.19 -11.37 0.82
C ILE A 93 -8.11 -12.37 0.38
N ALA A 94 -7.19 -11.96 -0.50
CA ALA A 94 -6.16 -12.85 -1.00
C ALA A 94 -5.15 -13.25 0.09
N GLN A 95 -4.72 -12.31 0.93
CA GLN A 95 -3.81 -12.58 2.05
C GLN A 95 -4.41 -13.58 3.05
N ASN A 96 -5.72 -13.48 3.30
CA ASN A 96 -6.46 -14.36 4.21
C ASN A 96 -7.16 -15.52 3.47
N GLY A 97 -6.78 -15.81 2.23
CA GLY A 97 -7.31 -16.91 1.43
C GLY A 97 -6.86 -18.30 1.91
N ASP A 98 -7.34 -19.37 1.26
CA ASP A 98 -6.85 -20.73 1.53
C ASP A 98 -5.50 -20.94 0.82
N PRO A 99 -4.36 -21.10 1.54
CA PRO A 99 -3.04 -21.22 0.93
C PRO A 99 -2.83 -22.52 0.14
N ARG A 100 -3.76 -23.49 0.25
CA ARG A 100 -3.74 -24.70 -0.60
C ARG A 100 -4.12 -24.40 -2.05
N LYS A 101 -4.64 -23.22 -2.34
CA LYS A 101 -4.93 -22.74 -3.70
C LYS A 101 -3.70 -22.05 -4.27
N GLU A 102 -3.28 -22.46 -5.47
CA GLU A 102 -2.09 -21.93 -6.13
C GLU A 102 -2.21 -20.41 -6.35
N GLU A 103 -3.39 -19.93 -6.72
CA GLU A 103 -3.64 -18.51 -6.98
C GLU A 103 -3.50 -17.65 -5.72
N ILE A 104 -3.88 -18.19 -4.56
CA ILE A 104 -3.67 -17.54 -3.26
C ILE A 104 -2.17 -17.52 -2.92
N ALA A 105 -1.47 -18.64 -3.09
CA ALA A 105 -0.03 -18.73 -2.82
C ALA A 105 0.80 -17.78 -3.73
N LEU A 106 0.41 -17.65 -5.01
CA LEU A 106 1.00 -16.70 -5.94
C LEU A 106 0.76 -15.25 -5.50
N ALA A 107 -0.45 -14.92 -5.04
CA ALA A 107 -0.74 -13.59 -4.51
C ALA A 107 0.10 -13.28 -3.25
N GLN A 108 0.24 -14.24 -2.34
CA GLN A 108 1.08 -14.10 -1.14
C GLN A 108 2.56 -13.90 -1.50
N THR A 109 3.07 -14.65 -2.48
CA THR A 109 4.44 -14.50 -3.00
C THR A 109 4.63 -13.11 -3.62
N TYR A 110 3.66 -12.64 -4.40
CA TYR A 110 3.66 -11.28 -4.95
C TYR A 110 3.76 -10.24 -3.83
N PHE A 111 2.95 -10.35 -2.76
CA PHE A 111 3.02 -9.41 -1.64
C PHE A 111 4.37 -9.43 -0.93
N ALA A 112 4.95 -10.61 -0.66
CA ALA A 112 6.27 -10.72 -0.04
C ALA A 112 7.35 -9.99 -0.87
N ILE A 113 7.32 -10.16 -2.20
CA ILE A 113 8.25 -9.49 -3.11
C ILE A 113 8.01 -7.98 -3.17
N GLN A 114 6.75 -7.54 -3.25
CA GLN A 114 6.43 -6.12 -3.32
C GLN A 114 6.80 -5.38 -2.03
N THR A 115 6.51 -5.96 -0.86
CA THR A 115 6.92 -5.38 0.42
C THR A 115 8.44 -5.22 0.46
N ARG A 116 9.21 -6.24 0.07
CA ARG A 116 10.67 -6.13 0.04
C ARG A 116 11.18 -5.06 -0.91
N LYS A 117 10.56 -4.92 -2.09
CA LYS A 117 10.88 -3.86 -3.04
C LYS A 117 10.63 -2.47 -2.45
N GLN A 118 9.52 -2.28 -1.76
CA GLN A 118 9.16 -1.02 -1.12
C GLN A 118 10.14 -0.66 0.00
N GLU A 119 10.48 -1.59 0.89
CA GLU A 119 11.47 -1.39 1.95
C GLU A 119 12.82 -0.94 1.39
N VAL A 120 13.32 -1.62 0.35
CA VAL A 120 14.60 -1.28 -0.29
C VAL A 120 14.52 0.11 -0.94
N HIS A 121 13.40 0.44 -1.56
CA HIS A 121 13.20 1.75 -2.18
C HIS A 121 13.20 2.87 -1.15
N GLU A 122 12.55 2.68 -0.01
CA GLU A 122 12.55 3.65 1.10
C GLU A 122 13.95 3.89 1.66
N LEU A 123 14.75 2.84 1.83
CA LEU A 123 16.16 2.96 2.22
C LEU A 123 16.98 3.78 1.21
N GLN A 124 16.77 3.53 -0.09
CA GLN A 124 17.44 4.30 -1.15
C GLN A 124 17.04 5.78 -1.15
N ILE A 125 15.77 6.09 -0.88
CA ILE A 125 15.29 7.47 -0.74
C ILE A 125 15.96 8.14 0.46
N GLU A 126 16.00 7.46 1.61
CA GLU A 126 16.62 8.01 2.82
C GLU A 126 18.12 8.30 2.60
N ASP A 127 18.86 7.36 2.01
CA ASP A 127 20.27 7.54 1.69
C ASP A 127 20.50 8.68 0.70
N SER A 128 19.65 8.79 -0.33
CA SER A 128 19.71 9.90 -1.29
C SER A 128 19.46 11.24 -0.61
N LYS A 129 18.46 11.31 0.28
CA LYS A 129 18.14 12.50 1.06
C LYS A 129 19.29 12.87 2.00
N ARG A 130 19.94 11.89 2.63
CA ARG A 130 21.12 12.08 3.49
C ARG A 130 22.29 12.68 2.70
N VAL A 131 22.58 12.16 1.50
CA VAL A 131 23.64 12.69 0.64
C VAL A 131 23.33 14.12 0.20
N TYR A 132 22.10 14.38 -0.23
CA TYR A 132 21.63 15.71 -0.62
C TYR A 132 21.81 16.73 0.52
N LEU A 133 21.31 16.41 1.72
CA LEU A 133 21.42 17.29 2.89
C LEU A 133 22.87 17.54 3.30
N ARG A 134 23.76 16.56 3.18
CA ARG A 134 25.20 16.77 3.41
C ARG A 134 25.81 17.75 2.43
N GLY A 135 25.38 17.73 1.16
CA GLY A 135 25.77 18.72 0.16
C GLY A 135 25.34 20.13 0.54
N GLU A 136 24.06 20.31 0.87
CA GLU A 136 23.49 21.60 1.31
C GLU A 136 24.22 22.13 2.55
N MET A 137 24.46 21.27 3.55
CA MET A 137 25.19 21.63 4.76
C MET A 137 26.61 22.13 4.46
N LYS A 138 27.30 21.51 3.49
CA LYS A 138 28.64 21.94 3.09
C LYS A 138 28.63 23.34 2.47
N GLU A 139 27.67 23.62 1.59
CA GLU A 139 27.52 24.95 0.97
C GLU A 139 27.10 26.01 2.01
N HIS A 140 26.16 25.70 2.90
CA HIS A 140 25.78 26.60 3.99
C HIS A 140 26.94 26.88 4.94
N ASN A 141 27.74 25.87 5.30
CA ASN A 141 28.90 26.07 6.17
C ASN A 141 29.98 26.93 5.50
N LYS A 142 30.18 26.78 4.18
CA LYS A 142 31.06 27.65 3.39
C LYS A 142 30.58 29.10 3.40
N ASN A 143 29.28 29.32 3.20
CA ASN A 143 28.67 30.65 3.25
C ASN A 143 28.78 31.27 4.64
N LEU A 144 28.53 30.48 5.69
CA LEU A 144 28.68 30.90 7.10
C LEU A 144 30.11 31.32 7.41
N ALA A 145 31.11 30.53 6.99
CA ALA A 145 32.52 30.86 7.19
C ALA A 145 32.94 32.15 6.46
N LYS A 146 32.41 32.37 5.25
CA LYS A 146 32.60 33.62 4.51
C LYS A 146 32.00 34.82 5.27
N ALA A 147 30.75 34.71 5.73
CA ALA A 147 30.08 35.76 6.48
C ALA A 147 30.81 36.07 7.80
N ALA A 148 31.28 35.05 8.52
CA ALA A 148 32.08 35.21 9.74
C ALA A 148 33.40 35.96 9.47
N LYS A 149 34.02 35.74 8.30
CA LYS A 149 35.21 36.50 7.86
C LYS A 149 34.92 37.97 7.63
N GLU A 150 33.85 38.24 6.90
CA GLU A 150 33.42 39.61 6.60
C GLU A 150 33.02 40.38 7.87
N ALA A 151 32.45 39.68 8.85
CA ALA A 151 32.11 40.24 10.17
C ALA A 151 33.32 40.43 11.11
N GLY A 152 34.52 40.01 10.71
CA GLY A 152 35.75 40.21 11.51
C GLY A 152 35.94 39.22 12.66
N VAL A 153 35.39 38.00 12.57
CA VAL A 153 35.65 36.94 13.57
C VAL A 153 37.15 36.60 13.58
N ILE A 154 37.80 36.78 14.74
CA ILE A 154 39.26 36.61 14.90
C ILE A 154 39.60 35.16 15.27
N ASN A 155 38.83 34.55 16.18
CA ASN A 155 39.07 33.17 16.65
C ASN A 155 38.17 32.17 15.93
N TYR A 156 38.61 31.72 14.75
CA TYR A 156 37.89 30.76 13.93
C TYR A 156 37.75 29.37 14.53
N ALA A 157 38.74 28.93 15.33
CA ALA A 157 38.71 27.62 15.96
C ALA A 157 37.51 27.54 16.92
N ASN A 158 37.39 28.51 17.83
CA ASN A 158 36.25 28.57 18.75
C ASN A 158 34.92 28.70 18.00
N PHE A 159 34.85 29.52 16.95
CA PHE A 159 33.62 29.68 16.16
C PHE A 159 33.16 28.35 15.51
N GLN A 160 34.09 27.59 14.94
CA GLN A 160 33.77 26.29 14.36
C GLN A 160 33.40 25.26 15.43
N ASP A 161 34.09 25.23 16.58
CA ASP A 161 33.78 24.31 17.68
C ASP A 161 32.37 24.51 18.21
N PHE A 162 31.94 25.76 18.43
CA PHE A 162 30.55 26.06 18.83
C PHE A 162 29.54 25.72 17.73
N GLY A 163 29.91 25.90 16.45
CA GLY A 163 29.11 25.46 15.31
C GLY A 163 28.89 23.94 15.29
N TYR A 164 29.95 23.16 15.53
CA TYR A 164 29.86 21.71 15.66
C TYR A 164 29.03 21.29 16.89
N MET A 165 29.21 21.94 18.03
CA MET A 165 28.39 21.70 19.22
C MET A 165 26.90 21.89 18.93
N GLY A 166 26.51 22.95 18.21
CA GLY A 166 25.13 23.21 17.84
C GLY A 166 24.53 22.11 16.95
N LEU A 167 25.31 21.56 16.02
CA LEU A 167 24.86 20.49 15.11
C LEU A 167 24.59 19.16 15.81
N TYR A 168 25.25 18.90 16.96
CA TYR A 168 25.10 17.68 17.74
C TYR A 168 24.27 17.88 19.03
N GLY A 169 23.47 18.95 19.10
CA GLY A 169 22.59 19.19 20.26
C GLY A 169 23.34 19.53 21.55
N GLY A 170 24.54 20.10 21.46
CA GLY A 170 25.33 20.59 22.59
C GLY A 170 26.31 19.59 23.20
N ILE A 171 26.49 18.40 22.61
CA ILE A 171 27.37 17.36 23.14
C ILE A 171 28.79 17.52 22.59
N MET A 172 29.77 17.76 23.47
CA MET A 172 31.19 17.59 23.13
C MET A 172 31.57 16.12 23.30
N LYS A 173 32.09 15.48 22.24
CA LYS A 173 32.81 14.21 22.41
C LYS A 173 34.17 14.54 23.04
N ASN A 174 34.34 14.12 24.30
CA ASN A 174 35.63 14.09 24.99
C ASN A 174 36.63 13.16 24.28
#